data_AF-A0A962GTY2-F1
#
_entry.id   AF-A0A962GTY2-F1
#
_cell.length_a   1.000
_cell.length_b   1.000
_cell.length_c   1.000
_cell.angle_alpha   90.00
_cell.angle_beta   90.00
_cell.angle_gamma   90.00
#
_symmetry.space_group_name_H-M   'P 1'
#
loop_
_entity.id
_entity.type
_entity.pdbx_description
1 polymer ?
#
loop_
_entity_poly.entity_id
_entity_poly.type
_entity_poly.pdbx_seq_one_letter_code
_entity_poly.pdbx_strand_id
1 'polypeptide(L)' 'MAVSVFDLFKVGIGPSSSHTVGPMRAAFLFCRQLEHRNLLDEIDTIQTELFGSLGHTGRGHGTDKAIILG' A
#
# COMPACT_ATOMS: atom_id res chain seq x y z
N MET A 1 10.36 -13.93 18.46
CA MET A 1 9.21 -13.42 17.67
C MET A 1 8.24 -14.58 17.50
N ALA A 2 6.98 -14.43 17.92
CA ALA A 2 5.96 -15.44 17.67
C ALA A 2 5.35 -15.21 16.28
N VAL A 3 5.09 -16.30 15.53
CA VAL A 3 4.40 -16.24 14.24
C VAL A 3 3.05 -16.93 14.42
N SER A 4 1.96 -16.22 14.13
CA SER A 4 0.60 -16.74 14.19
C SER A 4 0.18 -17.40 12.87
N VAL A 5 -0.76 -18.34 12.93
CA VAL A 5 -1.41 -18.86 11.70
C VAL A 5 -2.08 -17.74 10.89
N PHE A 6 -2.57 -16.70 11.57
CA PHE A 6 -3.14 -15.50 10.93
C PHE A 6 -2.08 -14.62 10.25
N ASP A 7 -0.79 -14.79 10.57
CA ASP A 7 0.29 -14.12 9.84
C ASP A 7 0.61 -14.81 8.51
N LEU A 8 0.25 -16.08 8.38
CA LEU A 8 0.44 -16.88 7.17
C LEU A 8 -0.78 -16.78 6.25
N PHE A 9 -1.98 -16.85 6.82
CA PHE A 9 -3.24 -16.86 6.06
C PHE A 9 -4.02 -15.58 6.31
N LYS A 10 -3.89 -14.62 5.39
CA LYS A 10 -4.60 -13.33 5.40
C LYS A 10 -5.52 -13.23 4.21
N VAL A 11 -6.75 -12.77 4.46
CA VAL A 11 -7.64 -12.34 3.38
C VAL A 11 -7.06 -11.06 2.76
N GLY A 12 -6.99 -11.05 1.44
CA GLY A 12 -6.47 -9.93 0.65
C GLY A 12 -6.98 -9.98 -0.78
N ILE A 13 -6.52 -9.05 -1.60
CA ILE A 13 -6.88 -8.97 -3.02
C ILE A 13 -5.69 -9.37 -3.90
N GLY A 14 -5.95 -10.14 -4.95
CA GLY A 14 -4.94 -10.53 -5.93
C GLY A 14 -4.58 -9.37 -6.88
N PRO A 15 -3.55 -9.55 -7.73
CA PRO A 15 -2.84 -10.80 -7.98
C PRO A 15 -1.65 -11.08 -7.04
N SER A 16 -1.18 -10.12 -6.24
CA SER A 16 0.07 -10.27 -5.49
C SER A 16 0.02 -9.69 -4.08
N SER A 17 0.43 -10.48 -3.09
CA SER A 17 0.57 -9.99 -1.71
C SER A 17 1.62 -8.88 -1.61
N SER A 18 2.73 -8.98 -2.34
CA SER A 18 3.85 -8.03 -2.25
C SER A 18 3.67 -6.79 -3.15
N HIS A 19 2.98 -6.92 -4.27
CA HIS A 19 2.81 -5.84 -5.25
C HIS A 19 1.38 -5.28 -5.32
N THR A 20 0.41 -5.88 -4.63
CA THR A 20 -0.97 -5.37 -4.54
C THR A 20 -1.33 -5.05 -3.09
N VAL A 21 -1.39 -6.07 -2.22
CA VAL A 21 -1.83 -5.88 -0.81
C VAL A 21 -0.84 -5.01 -0.02
N GLY A 22 0.46 -5.23 -0.19
CA GLY A 22 1.51 -4.44 0.47
C GLY A 22 1.42 -2.94 0.15
N PRO A 23 1.48 -2.55 -1.13
CA PRO A 23 1.35 -1.15 -1.55
C PRO A 23 0.03 -0.49 -1.12
N MET A 24 -1.11 -1.20 -1.23
CA MET A 24 -2.40 -0.70 -0.74
C MET A 24 -2.38 -0.40 0.75
N ARG A 25 -1.82 -1.31 1.56
CA ARG A 25 -1.66 -1.07 3.00
C ARG A 25 -0.71 0.10 3.29
N ALA A 26 0.35 0.26 2.51
CA ALA A 26 1.27 1.38 2.69
C ALA A 26 0.59 2.73 2.43
N ALA A 27 -0.23 2.83 1.37
CA ALA A 27 -1.03 4.03 1.08
C ALA A 27 -2.05 4.32 2.20
N PHE A 28 -2.79 3.30 2.66
CA PHE A 28 -3.71 3.45 3.79
C PHE A 28 -3.03 3.97 5.06
N LEU A 29 -1.88 3.39 5.42
CA LEU A 29 -1.13 3.80 6.59
C LEU A 29 -0.61 5.24 6.46
N PHE A 30 -0.18 5.64 5.27
CA PHE A 30 0.23 7.02 5.00
C PHE A 30 -0.93 8.00 5.22
N CYS A 31 -2.09 7.74 4.63
CA CYS A 31 -3.29 8.57 4.80
C CYS A 31 -3.72 8.65 6.28
N ARG A 32 -3.72 7.53 7.01
CA ARG A 32 -4.03 7.50 8.45
C ARG A 32 -3.03 8.30 9.27
N GLN A 33 -1.75 8.31 8.88
CA GLN A 33 -0.73 9.10 9.56
C GLN A 33 -0.94 10.61 9.33
N LEU A 34 -1.36 11.01 8.13
CA LEU A 34 -1.73 12.40 7.83
C LEU A 34 -2.95 12.85 8.63
N GLU A 35 -3.99 12.00 8.69
CA GLU A 35 -5.20 12.22 9.48
C GLU A 35 -4.87 12.41 10.96
N HIS A 36 -4.07 11.51 11.56
CA HIS A 36 -3.67 11.61 12.96
C HIS A 36 -2.86 12.87 13.27
N ARG A 37 -2.21 13.47 12.26
CA ARG A 37 -1.46 14.72 12.39
C ARG A 37 -2.31 15.95 12.06
N ASN A 38 -3.58 15.78 11.71
CA ASN A 38 -4.49 16.84 11.23
C ASN A 38 -3.94 17.60 10.00
N LEU A 39 -3.22 16.90 9.12
CA LEU A 39 -2.59 17.52 7.94
C LEU A 39 -3.42 17.38 6.66
N LEU A 40 -4.53 16.64 6.69
CA LEU A 40 -5.30 16.32 5.47
C LEU A 40 -5.81 17.58 4.76
N ASP A 41 -6.28 18.57 5.52
CA ASP A 41 -6.82 19.81 4.96
C ASP A 41 -5.75 20.75 4.39
N GLU A 42 -4.47 20.48 4.67
CA GLU A 42 -3.32 21.28 4.22
C GLU A 42 -2.63 20.69 2.97
N ILE A 43 -3.10 19.54 2.46
CA ILE A 43 -2.43 18.81 1.39
C ILE A 43 -3.17 18.96 0.07
N ASP A 44 -2.52 19.65 -0.87
CA ASP A 44 -3.03 19.80 -2.24
C ASP A 44 -2.61 18.66 -3.18
N THR A 45 -1.53 17.93 -2.88
CA THR A 45 -0.97 16.92 -3.78
C THR A 45 -0.22 15.83 -3.03
N ILE A 46 -0.39 14.59 -3.48
CA ILE A 46 0.38 13.42 -3.03
C ILE A 46 1.17 12.87 -4.21
N GLN A 47 2.44 12.55 -3.98
CA GLN A 47 3.31 11.90 -4.94
C GLN A 47 3.71 10.52 -4.40
N THR A 48 3.74 9.52 -5.28
CA THR A 48 4.24 8.18 -4.96
C THR A 48 5.25 7.76 -6.01
N GLU A 49 6.36 7.20 -5.55
CA GLU A 49 7.45 6.72 -6.39
C GLU A 49 7.70 5.24 -6.14
N LEU A 50 7.82 4.46 -7.22
CA LEU A 50 8.03 3.03 -7.17
C LEU A 50 9.46 2.70 -7.56
N PHE A 51 10.19 2.05 -6.66
CA PHE A 51 11.59 1.70 -6.85
C PHE A 51 11.80 0.21 -7.12
N GLY A 52 12.90 -0.12 -7.80
CA GLY A 52 13.35 -1.50 -8.02
C GLY A 52 12.28 -2.40 -8.66
N SER A 53 12.15 -3.62 -8.16
CA SER A 53 11.21 -4.62 -8.69
C SER A 53 9.74 -4.17 -8.65
N LEU A 54 9.38 -3.36 -7.65
CA LEU A 54 8.04 -2.78 -7.52
C LEU A 54 7.74 -1.81 -8.67
N GLY A 55 8.71 -0.96 -9.03
CA GLY A 55 8.60 -0.09 -10.20
C GLY A 55 8.60 -0.86 -11.52
N HIS A 56 9.45 -1.88 -11.65
CA HIS A 56 9.59 -2.66 -12.88
C HIS A 56 8.36 -3.51 -13.22
N THR A 57 7.73 -4.12 -12.22
CA THR A 57 6.63 -5.07 -12.43
C THR A 57 5.28 -4.60 -11.91
N GLY A 58 5.22 -3.40 -11.30
CA GLY A 58 4.04 -2.93 -10.59
C GLY A 58 2.79 -2.81 -11.46
N ARG A 59 2.92 -2.39 -12.72
CA ARG A 59 1.77 -2.32 -13.65
C ARG A 59 1.11 -3.67 -13.89
N GLY A 60 1.89 -4.74 -14.06
CA GLY A 60 1.37 -6.10 -14.25
C GLY A 60 0.68 -6.67 -13.00
N HIS A 61 1.02 -6.14 -11.83
CA HIS A 61 0.45 -6.53 -10.55
C HIS A 61 -0.62 -5.56 -10.01
N GLY A 62 -0.94 -4.51 -10.77
CA GLY A 62 -1.90 -3.47 -10.36
C GLY A 62 -1.45 -2.63 -9.16
N THR A 63 -0.14 -2.46 -8.94
CA THR A 63 0.42 -1.67 -7.83
C THR A 63 -0.05 -0.23 -7.85
N ASP A 64 -0.14 0.37 -9.03
CA ASP A 64 -0.67 1.73 -9.23
C ASP A 64 -2.11 1.87 -8.72
N LYS A 65 -3.00 0.96 -9.13
CA LYS A 65 -4.39 0.92 -8.66
C LYS A 65 -4.46 0.63 -7.16
N ALA A 66 -3.61 -0.27 -6.68
CA ALA A 66 -3.57 -0.64 -5.28
C ALA A 66 -3.21 0.56 -4.38
N ILE A 67 -2.27 1.40 -4.82
CA ILE A 67 -1.88 2.62 -4.10
C ILE A 67 -2.99 3.67 -4.11
N ILE A 68 -3.68 3.86 -5.23
CA ILE A 68 -4.76 4.86 -5.33
C ILE A 68 -5.97 4.46 -4.49
N LEU A 69 -6.27 3.16 -4.38
CA LEU A 69 -7.43 2.66 -3.65
C LEU A 69 -7.18 2.43 -2.15
N GLY A 70 -5.91 2.48 -1.71
CA GLY A 70 -5.51 2.25 -0.32
C GLY A 70 -5.48 3.53 0.48
#